data_AF-A0AAE3HER1-F1
#
_entry.id   AF-A0AAE3HER1-F1
#
_cell.length_a   1.000
_cell.length_b   1.000
_cell.length_c   1.000
_cell.angle_alpha   90.00
_cell.angle_beta   90.00
_cell.angle_gamma   90.00
#
_symmetry.space_group_name_H-M   'P 1'
#
loop_
_entity.id
_entity.type
_entity.pdbx_description
1 polymer ?
#
loop_
_entity_poly.entity_id
_entity_poly.type
_entity_poly.pdbx_seq_one_letter_code
_entity_poly.pdbx_strand_id
1 'polypeptide(L)'
;MAKKWYPVIDYLTCVECGTCVAKCPHGVYDTTKAPSPVVKNPELCVDHCHGCGNRCSVGAITYLGEDTGWTPPNGEQLVEESCCSCGCETASEKKIVVEYLYLDLETCDRCIGTDNVLDEVMMTLTPALSIAGFEVEYNKIEMKTAEIAGQYKFLSSPTIRVNGHDICQSVAENSCGCCSDISGTDVNCRVFEYNGEPYEVPPKEMLAEAILNTVFGQIEADCSCREYELPENLQEFYAGKKNKSSCSCGGNCC
;
A
#
# COMPACT_ATOMS: atom_id res chain seq x y z
N MET A 1 4.24 -20.35 42.69
CA MET A 1 3.19 -20.37 41.66
C MET A 1 2.82 -18.94 41.38
N ALA A 2 3.08 -18.47 40.16
CA ALA A 2 2.83 -17.11 39.76
C ALA A 2 1.39 -16.99 39.23
N LYS A 3 0.57 -16.11 39.83
CA LYS A 3 -0.79 -15.87 39.32
C LYS A 3 -0.82 -14.99 38.07
N LYS A 4 0.32 -14.39 37.70
CA LYS A 4 0.43 -13.39 36.64
C LYS A 4 1.54 -13.65 35.63
N TRP A 5 2.33 -14.72 35.79
CA TRP A 5 3.46 -15.04 34.91
C TRP A 5 3.16 -16.29 34.10
N TYR A 6 3.01 -16.16 32.79
CA TYR A 6 2.86 -17.31 31.89
C TYR A 6 3.17 -16.93 30.43
N PRO A 7 3.59 -17.90 29.59
CA PRO A 7 3.93 -17.62 28.20
C PRO A 7 2.70 -17.28 27.37
N VAL A 8 2.84 -16.26 26.52
CA VAL A 8 1.91 -15.90 25.44
C VAL A 8 2.60 -16.18 24.12
N ILE A 9 1.92 -16.91 23.24
CA ILE A 9 2.47 -17.37 21.97
C ILE A 9 1.85 -16.53 20.86
N ASP A 10 2.71 -15.95 20.03
CA ASP A 10 2.31 -15.42 18.73
C ASP A 10 2.25 -16.57 17.71
N TYR A 11 1.03 -16.97 17.36
CA TYR A 11 0.80 -18.07 16.43
C TYR A 11 1.11 -17.71 14.97
N LEU A 12 1.21 -16.42 14.62
CA LEU A 12 1.60 -16.02 13.26
C LEU A 12 3.10 -16.21 13.05
N THR A 13 3.89 -15.92 14.08
CA THR A 13 5.35 -16.09 14.06
C THR A 13 5.75 -17.54 14.40
N CYS A 14 4.91 -18.31 15.11
CA CYS A 14 5.25 -19.67 15.54
C CYS A 14 5.32 -20.67 14.38
N VAL A 15 6.50 -21.25 14.17
CA VAL A 15 6.73 -22.32 13.17
C VAL A 15 6.37 -23.73 13.68
N GLU A 16 5.62 -23.82 14.78
CA GLU A 16 5.16 -25.08 15.39
C GLU A 16 6.26 -26.16 15.59
N CYS A 17 7.48 -25.74 15.95
CA CYS A 17 8.61 -26.68 16.09
C CYS A 17 8.54 -27.57 17.35
N GLY A 18 7.62 -27.30 18.28
CA GLY A 18 7.39 -28.10 19.48
C GLY A 18 8.47 -28.02 20.57
N THR A 19 9.56 -27.27 20.37
CA THR A 19 10.68 -27.18 21.34
C THR A 19 10.25 -26.69 22.72
N CYS A 20 9.36 -25.71 22.78
CA CYS A 20 8.83 -25.16 24.04
C CYS A 20 8.00 -26.19 24.82
N VAL A 21 7.16 -26.97 24.12
CA VAL A 21 6.35 -28.05 24.72
C VAL A 21 7.26 -29.17 25.24
N ALA A 22 8.25 -29.60 24.46
CA ALA A 22 9.14 -30.69 24.80
C ALA A 22 10.12 -30.36 25.95
N LYS A 23 10.47 -29.09 26.14
CA LYS A 23 11.49 -28.67 27.12
C LYS A 23 10.92 -27.99 28.37
N CYS A 24 9.59 -27.88 28.51
CA CYS A 24 8.96 -27.36 29.71
C CYS A 24 8.69 -28.50 30.73
N PRO A 25 9.39 -28.57 31.87
CA PRO A 25 9.19 -29.65 32.85
C PRO A 25 7.97 -29.40 33.77
N HIS A 26 7.33 -28.24 33.66
CA HIS A 26 6.30 -27.79 34.60
C HIS A 26 4.87 -28.07 34.15
N GLY A 27 4.67 -28.77 33.01
CA GLY A 27 3.32 -29.12 32.54
C GLY A 27 2.46 -27.92 32.14
N VAL A 28 3.08 -26.80 31.77
CA VAL A 28 2.40 -25.57 31.34
C VAL A 28 1.66 -25.79 30.01
N TYR A 29 2.24 -26.59 29.12
CA TYR A 29 1.70 -26.86 27.78
C TYR A 29 0.86 -28.15 27.73
N ASP A 30 -0.11 -28.18 26.81
CA ASP A 30 -0.87 -29.37 26.47
C ASP A 30 -0.04 -30.29 25.55
N THR A 31 0.51 -31.37 26.12
CA THR A 31 1.31 -32.33 25.37
C THR A 31 0.49 -33.10 24.33
N THR A 32 -0.83 -33.15 24.46
CA THR A 32 -1.70 -33.83 23.47
C THR A 32 -1.83 -33.05 22.17
N LYS A 33 -1.52 -31.75 22.18
CA LYS A 33 -1.56 -30.85 21.03
C LYS A 33 -0.19 -30.60 20.41
N ALA A 34 0.85 -31.28 20.91
CA ALA A 34 2.18 -31.19 20.33
C ALA A 34 2.15 -31.59 18.84
N PRO A 35 2.86 -30.86 17.96
CA PRO A 35 3.91 -29.87 18.29
C PRO A 35 3.40 -28.43 18.50
N SER A 36 2.12 -28.15 18.30
CA SER A 36 1.53 -26.82 18.51
C SER A 36 1.50 -26.43 20.00
N PRO A 37 2.09 -25.28 20.38
CA PRO A 37 2.30 -24.92 21.79
C PRO A 37 1.07 -24.29 22.44
N VAL A 38 0.12 -25.13 22.85
CA VAL A 38 -1.08 -24.67 23.57
C VAL A 38 -0.84 -24.65 25.08
N VAL A 39 -1.00 -23.48 25.71
CA VAL A 39 -0.89 -23.33 27.17
C VAL A 39 -2.15 -23.87 27.84
N LYS A 40 -1.99 -24.88 28.71
CA LYS A 40 -3.08 -25.55 29.43
C LYS A 40 -3.15 -25.14 30.90
N ASN A 41 -2.00 -25.05 31.54
CA ASN A 41 -1.87 -24.79 32.98
C ASN A 41 -0.94 -23.58 33.21
N PRO A 42 -1.41 -22.35 32.93
CA PRO A 42 -0.58 -21.15 33.04
C PRO A 42 0.01 -20.94 34.44
N GLU A 43 -0.73 -21.32 35.49
CA GLU A 43 -0.35 -21.19 36.90
C GLU A 43 0.84 -22.06 37.33
N LEU A 44 1.18 -23.07 36.53
CA LEU A 44 2.35 -23.92 36.75
C LEU A 44 3.64 -23.30 36.20
N CYS A 45 3.53 -22.18 35.48
CA CYS A 45 4.72 -21.45 35.06
C CYS A 45 5.43 -20.87 36.29
N VAL A 46 6.75 -21.04 36.32
CA VAL A 46 7.60 -20.49 37.38
C VAL A 46 7.74 -19.00 37.13
N ASP A 47 7.57 -18.22 38.18
CA ASP A 47 7.71 -16.77 38.17
C ASP A 47 9.08 -16.37 37.59
N HIS A 48 9.10 -15.40 36.68
CA HIS A 48 10.31 -14.93 36.00
C HIS A 48 11.06 -16.00 35.15
N CYS A 49 10.40 -17.09 34.76
CA CYS A 49 11.01 -18.13 33.92
C CYS A 49 10.85 -17.82 32.42
N HIS A 50 11.96 -17.61 31.73
CA HIS A 50 12.02 -17.39 30.27
C HIS A 50 12.42 -18.63 29.46
N GLY A 51 12.37 -19.81 30.06
CA GLY A 51 13.00 -21.02 29.49
C GLY A 51 12.43 -21.49 28.14
N CYS A 52 11.16 -21.22 27.84
CA CYS A 52 10.60 -21.52 26.52
C CYS A 52 10.86 -20.38 25.52
N GLY A 53 10.76 -19.12 25.93
CA GLY A 53 11.12 -17.96 25.12
C GLY A 53 12.57 -18.00 24.64
N ASN A 54 13.53 -18.26 25.52
CA ASN A 54 14.96 -18.37 25.19
C ASN A 54 15.30 -19.50 24.19
N ARG A 55 14.41 -20.48 24.02
CA ARG A 55 14.60 -21.63 23.13
C ARG A 55 13.77 -21.54 21.85
N CYS A 56 12.93 -20.51 21.74
CA CYS A 56 12.16 -20.30 20.53
C CYS A 56 13.08 -19.79 19.43
N SER A 57 13.20 -20.53 18.33
CA SER A 57 14.08 -20.17 17.20
C SER A 57 13.63 -18.92 16.45
N VAL A 58 12.36 -18.55 16.60
CA VAL A 58 11.71 -17.41 15.93
C VAL A 58 11.21 -16.36 16.93
N GLY A 59 11.52 -16.53 18.22
CA GLY A 59 11.14 -15.58 19.28
C GLY A 59 9.63 -15.35 19.48
N ALA A 60 8.77 -16.26 19.02
CA ALA A 60 7.31 -16.14 19.07
C ALA A 60 6.67 -16.22 20.48
N ILE A 61 7.45 -16.13 21.57
CA ILE A 61 6.95 -16.33 22.93
C ILE A 61 7.32 -15.12 23.79
N THR A 62 6.30 -14.41 24.28
CA THR A 62 6.39 -13.36 25.30
C THR A 62 5.76 -13.84 26.60
N TYR A 63 5.80 -13.02 27.66
CA TYR A 63 5.25 -13.37 28.97
C TYR A 63 4.32 -12.29 29.46
N LEU A 64 3.10 -12.69 29.86
CA LEU A 64 2.27 -11.79 30.66
C LEU A 64 2.90 -11.65 32.04
N GLY A 65 2.92 -10.42 32.56
CA GLY A 65 3.57 -10.10 33.83
C GLY A 65 5.08 -9.87 33.74
N GLU A 66 5.66 -9.77 32.54
CA GLU A 66 7.07 -9.40 32.34
C GLU A 66 7.40 -8.03 32.94
N ASP A 67 8.30 -8.00 33.92
CA ASP A 67 8.79 -6.79 34.59
C ASP A 67 10.33 -6.74 34.69
N THR A 68 11.03 -7.70 34.09
CA THR A 68 12.51 -7.81 34.13
C THR A 68 13.20 -7.15 32.94
N GLY A 69 12.42 -6.67 31.97
CA GLY A 69 12.94 -6.12 30.70
C GLY A 69 13.47 -7.19 29.74
N TRP A 70 13.17 -8.46 29.99
CA TRP A 70 13.52 -9.54 29.08
C TRP A 70 12.73 -9.42 27.77
N THR A 71 13.40 -9.70 26.65
CA THR A 71 12.80 -9.76 25.31
C THR A 71 13.21 -11.06 24.62
N PRO A 72 12.39 -11.59 23.68
CA PRO A 72 12.71 -12.82 22.98
C PRO A 72 14.02 -12.66 22.18
N PRO A 73 15.04 -13.51 22.41
CA PRO A 73 16.36 -13.32 21.81
C PRO A 73 16.38 -13.50 20.29
N ASN A 74 15.40 -14.20 19.74
CA ASN A 74 15.25 -14.47 18.30
C ASN A 74 13.96 -13.87 17.72
N GLY A 75 13.28 -12.98 18.46
CA GLY A 75 12.12 -12.27 17.92
C GLY A 75 12.60 -11.12 17.07
N GLU A 76 11.89 -10.79 16.00
CA GLU A 76 12.12 -9.52 15.31
C GLU A 76 12.03 -8.39 16.33
N GLN A 77 13.17 -7.78 16.61
CA GLN A 77 13.19 -6.49 17.28
C GLN A 77 12.56 -5.54 16.29
N LEU A 78 11.28 -5.20 16.50
CA LEU A 78 10.76 -3.93 16.04
C LEU A 78 11.68 -2.89 16.66
N VAL A 79 12.64 -2.42 15.86
CA VAL A 79 13.51 -1.32 16.22
C VAL A 79 12.57 -0.16 16.38
N GLU A 80 12.20 0.17 17.61
CA GLU A 80 11.67 1.49 17.91
C GLU A 80 12.77 2.47 17.52
N GLU A 81 12.66 3.03 16.32
CA GLU A 81 13.52 4.13 15.89
C GLU A 81 13.25 5.33 16.78
N SER A 82 14.03 5.39 17.86
CA SER A 82 14.49 6.63 18.45
C SER A 82 15.16 7.46 17.33
N CYS A 83 14.47 8.46 16.81
CA CYS A 83 14.80 9.88 17.08
C CYS A 83 14.13 10.80 16.04
N CYS A 84 13.12 11.55 16.48
CA CYS A 84 13.00 12.97 16.19
C CYS A 84 12.06 13.63 17.21
N SER A 85 12.64 14.48 18.05
CA SER A 85 11.95 15.23 19.11
C SER A 85 10.99 16.27 18.53
N CYS A 86 9.76 15.85 18.24
CA CYS A 86 8.58 16.72 18.19
C CYS A 86 7.45 16.00 18.93
N GLY A 87 7.20 16.41 20.17
CA GLY A 87 6.06 15.90 20.92
C GLY A 87 4.76 16.31 20.25
N CYS A 88 3.97 15.32 19.84
CA CYS A 88 2.51 15.30 19.82
C CYS A 88 2.12 13.83 19.66
N GLU A 89 1.41 13.28 20.65
CA GLU A 89 0.57 12.10 20.42
C GLU A 89 -0.41 12.46 19.30
N THR A 90 -0.30 11.80 18.15
CA THR A 90 -1.38 11.79 17.17
C THR A 90 -1.83 10.35 17.02
N ALA A 91 -3.07 10.10 17.41
CA ALA A 91 -3.80 8.96 16.89
C ALA A 91 -3.61 8.99 15.38
N SER A 92 -2.96 7.97 14.81
CA SER A 92 -2.88 7.79 13.37
C SER A 92 -4.31 7.86 12.84
N GLU A 93 -4.65 8.97 12.20
CA GLU A 93 -5.92 9.09 11.50
C GLU A 93 -5.90 7.99 10.45
N LYS A 94 -6.85 7.07 10.53
CA LYS A 94 -7.03 5.97 9.58
C LYS A 94 -7.56 6.54 8.26
N LYS A 95 -6.79 7.42 7.63
CA LYS A 95 -7.19 8.15 6.43
C LYS A 95 -6.55 7.49 5.21
N ILE A 96 -7.37 7.21 4.22
CA ILE A 96 -6.96 6.66 2.93
C ILE A 96 -7.28 7.71 1.88
N VAL A 97 -6.26 8.20 1.18
CA VAL A 97 -6.42 9.15 0.08
C VAL A 97 -6.19 8.42 -1.23
N VAL A 98 -7.24 8.31 -2.05
CA VAL A 98 -7.17 7.76 -3.40
C VAL A 98 -7.24 8.91 -4.39
N GLU A 99 -6.22 9.04 -5.24
CA GLU A 99 -6.13 10.10 -6.23
C GLU A 99 -6.14 9.52 -7.64
N TYR A 100 -6.97 10.08 -8.50
CA TYR A 100 -7.01 9.77 -9.92
C TYR A 100 -6.51 10.97 -10.73
N LEU A 101 -5.34 10.83 -11.33
CA LEU A 101 -4.65 11.85 -12.11
C LEU A 101 -4.81 11.52 -13.60
N TYR A 102 -5.38 12.46 -14.38
CA TYR A 102 -5.74 12.22 -15.78
C TYR A 102 -5.52 13.46 -16.65
N LEU A 103 -5.44 13.26 -17.97
CA LEU A 103 -5.32 14.36 -18.94
C LEU A 103 -6.67 14.88 -19.43
N ASP A 104 -7.66 14.00 -19.62
CA ASP A 104 -8.93 14.37 -20.23
C ASP A 104 -10.04 13.32 -19.91
N LEU A 105 -11.22 13.77 -19.49
CA LEU A 105 -12.40 12.90 -19.23
C LEU A 105 -13.58 13.18 -20.18
N GLU A 106 -13.34 13.90 -21.28
CA GLU A 106 -14.39 14.26 -22.23
C GLU A 106 -14.24 13.52 -23.58
N THR A 107 -13.00 13.27 -23.99
CA THR A 107 -12.62 12.76 -25.32
C THR A 107 -11.75 11.50 -25.23
N CYS A 108 -10.94 11.35 -24.19
CA CYS A 108 -10.01 10.22 -24.08
C CYS A 108 -10.66 8.95 -23.51
N ASP A 109 -10.94 7.97 -24.37
CA ASP A 109 -11.57 6.69 -24.01
C ASP A 109 -10.83 5.93 -22.91
N ARG A 110 -9.49 6.01 -22.84
CA ARG A 110 -8.70 5.32 -21.81
C ARG A 110 -8.88 5.96 -20.44
N CYS A 111 -8.90 7.28 -20.39
CA CYS A 111 -9.14 8.01 -19.15
C CYS A 111 -10.60 7.87 -18.70
N ILE A 112 -11.55 7.96 -19.62
CA ILE A 112 -12.98 7.75 -19.34
C ILE A 112 -13.23 6.31 -18.87
N GLY A 113 -12.65 5.32 -19.56
CA GLY A 113 -12.78 3.91 -19.19
C GLY A 113 -12.20 3.64 -17.80
N THR A 114 -11.01 4.16 -17.52
CA THR A 114 -10.37 4.01 -16.20
C THR A 114 -11.17 4.69 -15.10
N ASP A 115 -11.73 5.87 -15.38
CA ASP A 115 -12.60 6.62 -14.45
C ASP A 115 -13.83 5.80 -14.06
N ASN A 116 -14.53 5.24 -15.05
CA ASN A 116 -15.72 4.41 -14.81
C ASN A 116 -15.40 3.16 -13.98
N VAL A 117 -14.32 2.45 -14.31
CA VAL A 117 -13.90 1.25 -13.57
C VAL A 117 -13.53 1.62 -12.13
N LEU A 118 -12.76 2.69 -11.94
CA LEU A 118 -12.32 3.14 -10.62
C LEU A 118 -13.50 3.60 -9.77
N ASP A 119 -14.46 4.34 -10.35
CA ASP A 119 -15.69 4.74 -9.66
C ASP A 119 -16.46 3.54 -9.12
N GLU A 120 -16.65 2.50 -9.94
CA GLU A 120 -17.33 1.28 -9.52
C GLU A 120 -16.59 0.56 -8.37
N VAL A 121 -15.26 0.52 -8.43
CA VAL A 121 -14.42 -0.06 -7.39
C VAL A 121 -14.53 0.75 -6.10
N MET A 122 -14.44 2.08 -6.17
CA MET A 122 -14.54 2.96 -5.00
C MET A 122 -15.94 2.94 -4.37
N MET A 123 -17.01 2.81 -5.15
CA MET A 123 -18.38 2.61 -4.64
C MET A 123 -18.50 1.33 -3.81
N THR A 124 -17.70 0.31 -4.12
CA THR A 124 -17.71 -0.98 -3.43
C THR A 124 -16.77 -0.98 -2.21
N LEU A 125 -15.56 -0.43 -2.35
CA LEU A 125 -14.54 -0.46 -1.31
C LEU A 125 -14.77 0.57 -0.22
N THR A 126 -15.28 1.76 -0.54
CA THR A 126 -15.46 2.84 0.45
C THR A 126 -16.31 2.39 1.64
N PRO A 127 -17.50 1.77 1.46
CA PRO A 127 -18.28 1.25 2.58
C PRO A 127 -17.53 0.20 3.41
N ALA A 128 -16.79 -0.70 2.76
CA ALA A 128 -16.03 -1.75 3.43
C ALA A 128 -14.89 -1.17 4.29
N LEU A 129 -14.17 -0.19 3.76
CA LEU A 129 -13.09 0.51 4.45
C LEU A 129 -13.63 1.36 5.63
N SER A 130 -14.79 2.00 5.46
CA SER A 130 -15.47 2.70 6.55
C SER A 130 -15.85 1.78 7.72
N ILE A 131 -16.29 0.55 7.45
CA ILE A 131 -16.56 -0.46 8.50
C ILE A 131 -15.26 -0.81 9.25
N ALA A 132 -14.12 -0.89 8.55
CA ALA A 132 -12.81 -1.10 9.17
C ALA A 132 -12.27 0.13 9.93
N GLY A 133 -13.05 1.22 9.96
CA GLY A 133 -12.74 2.45 10.67
C GLY A 133 -11.83 3.40 9.88
N PHE A 134 -11.73 3.24 8.56
CA PHE A 134 -11.00 4.17 7.71
C PHE A 134 -11.89 5.27 7.16
N GLU A 135 -11.36 6.48 7.08
CA GLU A 135 -11.92 7.59 6.31
C GLU A 135 -11.29 7.60 4.92
N VAL A 136 -12.11 7.52 3.88
CA VAL A 136 -11.63 7.46 2.48
C VAL A 136 -11.91 8.80 1.82
N GLU A 137 -10.86 9.44 1.32
CA GLU A 137 -10.95 10.58 0.41
C GLU A 137 -10.66 10.12 -1.01
N TYR A 138 -11.54 10.47 -1.95
CA TYR A 138 -11.39 10.12 -3.35
C TYR A 138 -11.39 11.39 -4.21
N ASN A 139 -10.24 11.69 -4.81
CA ASN A 139 -10.00 12.94 -5.53
C ASN A 139 -9.67 12.66 -7.01
N LYS A 140 -10.36 13.36 -7.91
CA LYS A 140 -10.09 13.34 -9.36
C LYS A 140 -9.39 14.65 -9.74
N ILE A 141 -8.17 14.57 -10.28
CA ILE A 141 -7.31 15.73 -10.56
C ILE A 141 -6.93 15.73 -12.04
N GLU A 142 -7.45 16.72 -12.76
CA GLU A 142 -7.08 16.94 -14.17
C GLU A 142 -5.72 17.64 -14.27
N MET A 143 -4.80 17.01 -14.99
CA MET A 143 -3.47 17.53 -15.30
C MET A 143 -3.56 18.52 -16.47
N LYS A 144 -4.30 19.61 -16.25
CA LYS A 144 -4.63 20.61 -17.28
C LYS A 144 -3.41 21.22 -17.96
N THR A 145 -2.34 21.42 -17.20
CA THR A 145 -1.13 22.10 -17.65
C THR A 145 0.13 21.38 -17.17
N ALA A 146 1.25 21.65 -17.85
CA ALA A 146 2.56 21.11 -17.50
C ALA A 146 3.02 21.50 -16.09
N GLU A 147 2.63 22.67 -15.61
CA GLU A 147 2.97 23.15 -14.26
C GLU A 147 2.26 22.30 -13.19
N ILE A 148 0.98 21.95 -13.41
CA ILE A 148 0.23 21.06 -12.51
C ILE A 148 0.83 19.65 -12.57
N ALA A 149 1.12 19.13 -13.76
CA ALA A 149 1.79 17.83 -13.90
C ALA A 149 3.13 17.78 -13.14
N GLY A 150 3.89 18.88 -13.17
CA GLY A 150 5.12 19.02 -12.40
C GLY A 150 4.92 19.00 -10.89
N GLN A 151 3.91 19.70 -10.38
CA GLN A 151 3.59 19.71 -8.94
C GLN A 151 3.24 18.32 -8.42
N TYR A 152 2.51 17.52 -9.21
CA TYR A 152 2.09 16.18 -8.84
C TYR A 152 3.10 15.09 -9.24
N LYS A 153 4.25 15.44 -9.82
CA LYS A 153 5.21 14.49 -10.39
C LYS A 153 4.52 13.46 -11.30
N PHE A 154 3.62 13.92 -12.14
CA PHE A 154 2.77 13.08 -12.98
C PHE A 154 3.60 12.51 -14.13
N LEU A 155 3.64 11.18 -14.26
CA LEU A 155 4.46 10.52 -15.28
C LEU A 155 3.67 10.21 -16.55
N SER A 156 2.46 9.67 -16.39
CA SER A 156 1.65 9.24 -17.52
C SER A 156 0.16 9.16 -17.17
N SER A 157 -0.70 9.37 -18.16
CA SER A 157 -2.14 9.28 -18.00
C SER A 157 -2.67 7.93 -18.46
N PRO A 158 -3.65 7.34 -17.76
CA PRO A 158 -4.13 7.70 -16.42
C PRO A 158 -3.17 7.24 -15.31
N THR A 159 -3.15 7.90 -14.15
CA THR A 159 -2.42 7.43 -12.95
C THR A 159 -3.35 7.37 -11.74
N ILE A 160 -3.27 6.30 -10.97
CA ILE A 160 -4.04 6.11 -9.72
C ILE A 160 -3.04 5.99 -8.57
N ARG A 161 -3.25 6.75 -7.52
CA ARG A 161 -2.42 6.72 -6.30
C ARG A 161 -3.26 6.41 -5.08
N VAL A 162 -2.67 5.68 -4.14
CA VAL A 162 -3.24 5.44 -2.81
C VAL A 162 -2.21 5.89 -1.78
N ASN A 163 -2.58 6.85 -0.94
CA ASN A 163 -1.69 7.50 0.03
C ASN A 163 -0.39 8.01 -0.62
N GLY A 164 -0.51 8.63 -1.79
CA GLY A 164 0.62 9.17 -2.56
C GLY A 164 1.46 8.13 -3.31
N HIS A 165 1.18 6.84 -3.15
CA HIS A 165 1.90 5.75 -3.84
C HIS A 165 1.15 5.34 -5.10
N ASP A 166 1.85 5.28 -6.23
CA ASP A 166 1.29 4.77 -7.48
C ASP A 166 0.97 3.28 -7.35
N ILE A 167 -0.21 2.87 -7.84
CA ILE A 167 -0.65 1.46 -7.78
C ILE A 167 0.15 0.53 -8.70
N CYS A 168 0.92 1.05 -9.65
CA CYS A 168 1.88 0.25 -10.41
C CYS A 168 3.32 0.58 -10.04
N GLN A 169 4.16 -0.46 -10.01
CA GLN A 169 5.59 -0.34 -9.69
C GLN A 169 6.40 0.34 -10.82
N SER A 170 5.95 0.21 -12.07
CA SER A 170 6.57 0.79 -13.25
C SER A 170 5.53 1.40 -14.19
N VAL A 171 5.99 2.32 -15.03
CA VAL A 171 5.18 2.94 -16.08
C VAL A 171 5.50 2.26 -17.41
N ALA A 172 4.48 1.67 -18.03
CA ALA A 172 4.51 1.20 -19.41
C ALA A 172 3.59 2.08 -20.26
N GLU A 173 3.93 2.32 -21.53
CA GLU A 173 3.18 3.23 -22.40
C GLU A 173 3.04 2.71 -23.82
N ASN A 174 1.96 3.09 -24.49
CA ASN A 174 1.74 2.87 -25.91
C ASN A 174 1.00 4.07 -26.54
N SER A 175 1.00 4.15 -27.87
CA SER A 175 0.37 5.26 -28.60
C SER A 175 -1.12 5.35 -28.28
N CYS A 176 -1.58 6.57 -28.01
CA CYS A 176 -2.94 6.87 -27.63
C CYS A 176 -3.57 7.80 -28.66
N GLY A 177 -4.44 7.24 -29.52
CA GLY A 177 -5.09 7.99 -30.60
C GLY A 177 -5.87 9.20 -30.08
N CYS A 178 -6.64 9.06 -29.00
CA CYS A 178 -7.43 10.14 -28.44
C CYS A 178 -6.57 11.29 -27.88
N CYS A 179 -5.54 10.99 -27.09
CA CYS A 179 -4.62 12.03 -26.60
C CYS A 179 -3.86 12.69 -27.75
N SER A 180 -3.53 11.92 -28.79
CA SER A 180 -2.88 12.43 -29.99
C SER A 180 -3.79 13.37 -30.78
N ASP A 181 -5.08 13.05 -30.86
CA ASP A 181 -6.08 13.93 -31.46
C ASP A 181 -6.27 15.19 -30.62
N ILE A 182 -6.31 15.10 -29.29
CA ILE A 182 -6.45 16.25 -28.39
C ILE A 182 -5.27 17.22 -28.58
N SER A 183 -4.03 16.72 -28.57
CA SER A 183 -2.82 17.55 -28.71
C SER A 183 -2.51 17.91 -30.16
N GLY A 184 -2.92 17.12 -31.14
CA GLY A 184 -2.47 17.25 -32.53
C GLY A 184 -1.03 16.78 -32.76
N THR A 185 -0.49 15.95 -31.86
CA THR A 185 0.85 15.33 -31.90
C THR A 185 0.72 13.85 -31.53
N ASP A 186 1.63 12.98 -31.94
CA ASP A 186 1.60 11.58 -31.44
C ASP A 186 1.95 11.60 -29.95
N VAL A 187 1.13 10.93 -29.12
CA VAL A 187 1.25 10.92 -27.66
C VAL A 187 1.09 9.49 -27.16
N ASN A 188 2.07 9.03 -26.39
CA ASN A 188 1.97 7.76 -25.67
C ASN A 188 1.28 7.94 -24.31
N CYS A 189 0.44 6.99 -23.91
CA CYS A 189 -0.26 7.00 -22.63
C CYS A 189 -0.13 5.66 -21.91
N ARG A 190 -0.38 5.68 -20.60
CA ARG A 190 -0.09 4.61 -19.66
C ARG A 190 -0.90 3.34 -19.91
N VAL A 191 -0.20 2.24 -20.06
CA VAL A 191 -0.73 0.88 -20.07
C VAL A 191 -0.53 0.26 -18.69
N PHE A 192 -1.53 -0.49 -18.23
CA PHE A 192 -1.50 -1.21 -16.97
C PHE A 192 -1.12 -2.66 -17.22
N GLU A 193 -0.06 -3.15 -16.58
CA GLU A 193 0.31 -4.56 -16.65
C GLU A 193 -0.30 -5.31 -15.48
N TYR A 194 -1.07 -6.38 -15.77
CA TYR A 194 -1.68 -7.22 -14.75
C TYR A 194 -1.72 -8.67 -15.22
N ASN A 195 -1.25 -9.59 -14.37
CA ASN A 195 -1.13 -11.03 -14.70
C ASN A 195 -0.35 -11.32 -16.00
N GLY A 196 0.64 -10.48 -16.33
CA GLY A 196 1.46 -10.63 -17.54
C GLY A 196 0.82 -10.09 -18.82
N GLU A 197 -0.37 -9.51 -18.74
CA GLU A 197 -1.09 -8.96 -19.89
C GLU A 197 -1.20 -7.42 -19.78
N PRO A 198 -1.06 -6.68 -20.90
CA PRO A 198 -1.24 -5.24 -20.94
C PRO A 198 -2.71 -4.83 -21.08
N TYR A 199 -3.12 -3.79 -20.36
CA TYR A 199 -4.46 -3.23 -20.37
C TYR A 199 -4.42 -1.71 -20.57
N GLU A 200 -5.18 -1.21 -21.54
CA GLU A 200 -5.33 0.24 -21.75
C GLU A 200 -6.31 0.90 -20.76
N VAL A 201 -7.23 0.09 -20.23
CA VAL A 201 -8.13 0.39 -19.13
C VAL A 201 -7.98 -0.74 -18.11
N PRO A 202 -7.59 -0.45 -16.86
CA PRO A 202 -7.29 -1.49 -15.88
C PRO A 202 -8.55 -2.29 -15.50
N PRO A 203 -8.45 -3.61 -15.28
CA PRO A 203 -9.58 -4.40 -14.79
C PRO A 203 -9.92 -4.06 -13.34
N LYS A 204 -11.17 -4.30 -12.92
CA LYS A 204 -11.67 -3.95 -11.58
C LYS A 204 -10.89 -4.68 -10.48
N GLU A 205 -10.53 -5.93 -10.76
CA GLU A 205 -9.80 -6.82 -9.86
C GLU A 205 -8.41 -6.25 -9.54
N MET A 206 -7.70 -5.76 -10.56
CA MET A 206 -6.38 -5.13 -10.40
C MET A 206 -6.48 -3.90 -9.49
N LEU A 207 -7.45 -3.02 -9.73
CA LEU A 207 -7.61 -1.80 -8.93
C LEU A 207 -7.98 -2.13 -7.49
N ALA A 208 -8.92 -3.05 -7.28
CA ALA A 208 -9.35 -3.44 -5.95
C ALA A 208 -8.21 -4.10 -5.16
N GLU A 209 -7.48 -5.02 -5.79
CA GLU A 209 -6.31 -5.68 -5.20
C GLU A 209 -5.23 -4.66 -4.83
N ALA A 210 -4.87 -3.76 -5.75
CA ALA A 210 -3.84 -2.76 -5.49
C ALA A 210 -4.23 -1.81 -4.34
N ILE A 211 -5.46 -1.29 -4.33
CA ILE A 211 -5.94 -0.42 -3.25
C ILE A 211 -5.89 -1.14 -1.90
N LEU A 212 -6.42 -2.37 -1.83
CA LEU A 212 -6.43 -3.14 -0.59
C LEU A 212 -5.01 -3.50 -0.13
N ASN A 213 -4.11 -3.87 -1.05
CA ASN A 213 -2.72 -4.17 -0.75
C ASN A 213 -1.97 -2.92 -0.27
N THR A 214 -2.26 -1.73 -0.79
CA THR A 214 -1.66 -0.49 -0.26
C THR A 214 -2.20 -0.11 1.11
N VAL A 215 -3.47 -0.41 1.40
CA VAL A 215 -4.09 -0.08 2.69
C VAL A 215 -3.67 -1.06 3.80
N PHE A 216 -3.56 -2.35 3.48
CA PHE A 216 -3.32 -3.41 4.48
C PHE A 216 -1.94 -4.06 4.38
N GLY A 217 -1.23 -3.87 3.27
CA GLY A 217 0.11 -4.39 3.08
C GLY A 217 1.17 -3.53 3.78
N GLN A 218 2.21 -4.19 4.28
CA GLN A 218 3.42 -3.51 4.74
C GLN A 218 4.21 -3.07 3.51
N ILE A 219 3.93 -1.88 2.98
CA ILE A 219 4.77 -1.29 1.95
C ILE A 219 5.94 -0.62 2.66
N GLU A 220 7.13 -1.21 2.54
CA GLU A 220 8.37 -0.48 2.77
C GLU A 220 8.40 0.68 1.78
N ALA A 221 8.26 1.89 2.30
CA ALA A 221 8.36 3.09 1.49
C ALA A 221 9.79 3.22 0.97
N ASP A 222 10.03 2.78 -0.27
CA ASP A 222 11.30 3.00 -0.94
C ASP A 222 11.38 4.49 -1.32
N CYS A 223 11.90 5.27 -0.37
CA CYS A 223 12.03 6.72 -0.46
C CYS A 223 13.19 7.08 -1.39
N SER A 224 13.00 6.90 -2.71
CA SER A 224 13.97 7.38 -3.68
C SER A 224 13.72 8.87 -3.98
N CYS A 225 14.59 9.72 -3.44
CA CYS A 225 14.64 11.15 -3.76
C CYS A 225 15.25 11.34 -5.16
N ARG A 226 14.48 11.07 -6.22
CA ARG A 226 14.85 11.49 -7.58
C ARG A 226 14.23 12.84 -7.88
N GLU A 227 15.03 13.72 -8.48
CA GLU A 227 14.52 14.98 -9.06
C GLU A 227 13.55 14.63 -10.19
N TYR A 228 12.40 15.30 -10.21
CA TYR A 228 11.37 15.07 -11.23
C TYR A 228 11.66 15.93 -12.45
N GLU A 229 11.63 15.30 -13.63
CA GLU A 229 11.64 15.97 -14.93
C GLU A 229 10.35 15.59 -15.68
N LEU A 230 9.76 16.56 -16.38
CA LEU A 230 8.54 16.32 -17.16
C LEU A 230 8.83 15.30 -18.27
N PRO A 231 8.18 14.12 -18.29
CA PRO A 231 8.52 13.09 -19.28
C PRO A 231 8.11 13.46 -20.70
N GLU A 232 8.72 12.81 -21.69
CA GLU A 232 8.62 13.14 -23.13
C GLU A 232 7.17 13.13 -23.64
N ASN A 233 6.40 12.09 -23.29
CA ASN A 233 4.96 11.97 -23.60
C ASN A 233 4.16 13.23 -23.19
N LEU A 234 4.43 13.80 -22.01
CA LEU A 234 3.73 14.96 -21.48
C LEU A 234 4.25 16.25 -22.13
N GLN A 235 5.55 16.33 -22.43
CA GLN A 235 6.10 17.45 -23.21
C GLN A 235 5.41 17.54 -24.58
N GLU A 236 5.27 16.40 -25.28
CA GLU A 236 4.59 16.31 -26.58
C GLU A 236 3.11 16.67 -26.48
N PHE A 237 2.40 16.15 -25.47
CA PHE A 237 0.98 16.44 -25.26
C PHE A 237 0.74 17.93 -25.03
N TYR A 238 1.46 18.56 -24.09
CA TYR A 238 1.25 19.97 -23.76
C TYR A 238 1.73 20.91 -24.85
N ALA A 239 2.82 20.59 -25.55
CA ALA A 239 3.29 21.36 -26.70
C ALA A 239 2.27 21.32 -27.85
N GLY A 240 1.74 20.13 -28.17
CA GLY A 240 0.68 19.98 -29.16
C GLY A 240 -0.56 20.78 -28.80
N LYS A 241 -1.07 20.64 -27.57
CA LYS A 241 -2.27 21.36 -27.08
C LYS A 241 -2.12 22.89 -27.19
N LYS A 242 -0.91 23.43 -26.96
CA LYS A 242 -0.61 24.86 -27.17
C LYS A 242 -0.61 25.26 -28.65
N ASN A 243 -0.05 24.43 -29.53
CA ASN A 243 0.00 24.71 -30.97
C ASN A 243 -1.38 24.58 -31.65
N LYS A 244 -2.21 23.64 -31.20
CA LYS A 244 -3.57 23.46 -31.71
C LYS A 244 -4.50 24.60 -31.29
N SER A 245 -4.32 25.14 -30.07
CA SER A 245 -5.10 26.28 -29.58
C SER A 245 -4.66 27.63 -30.20
N SER A 246 -3.40 27.76 -30.62
CA SER A 246 -2.91 28.93 -31.37
C SER A 246 -3.29 28.91 -32.86
N CYS A 247 -3.50 27.73 -33.43
CA CYS A 247 -4.05 27.52 -34.78
C CYS A 247 -5.59 27.47 -34.82
N SER A 248 -6.27 28.36 -34.06
CA SER A 248 -7.70 28.61 -34.30
C SER A 248 -7.82 29.44 -35.58
N CYS A 249 -7.94 28.73 -36.71
CA CYS A 249 -8.16 29.31 -38.02
C CYS A 249 -9.39 30.22 -37.99
N GLY A 250 -9.14 31.53 -37.97
CA GLY A 250 -10.11 32.53 -38.41
C GLY A 250 -10.54 32.17 -39.83
N GLY A 251 -11.78 31.72 -39.96
CA GLY A 251 -12.33 31.28 -41.24
C GLY A 251 -12.29 32.40 -42.26
N ASN A 252 -11.53 32.18 -43.33
CA ASN A 252 -11.91 32.64 -44.66
C ASN A 252 -11.25 31.72 -45.70
N CYS A 253 -11.90 30.60 -45.99
CA CYS A 253 -11.66 29.85 -47.21
C CYS A 253 -12.68 30.38 -48.24
N CYS A 254 -12.21 31.28 -49.11
CA CYS A 254 -12.85 31.57 -50.39
C CYS A 254 -12.37 30.55 -51.43
#